data_AF-A0AAD6US81-F1
#
_entry.id   AF-A0AAD6US81-F1
#
_cell.length_a   1.000
_cell.length_b   1.000
_cell.length_c   1.000
_cell.angle_alpha   90.00
_cell.angle_beta   90.00
_cell.angle_gamma   90.00
#
_symmetry.space_group_name_H-M   'P 1'
#
loop_
_entity.id
_entity.type
_entity.pdbx_description
1 polymer ?
#
loop_
_entity_poly.entity_id
_entity_poly.type
_entity_poly.pdbx_seq_one_letter_code
_entity_poly.pdbx_strand_id
1 'polypeptide(L)'
;MASFLRPLLCRPLRFRLPQRPFNAGNRLYSTTSTTQSKSGLTAVVTGICGIAIGLGAAQFRPGPDVSAVPNKPVYGTAKDFGQAICELREIFSTRSGVVSTNPDDLQAHGVSTNTYHTGVDHTVIVYPESTEDVVKIVKVANKYKMPITSFADVVPQPYSGGTGLEGHFIGHPGGGICMDMSGMNKILEIHEADADVVCQPGLGYVELNETLESEGIPLFFPLDPAPEATIGGMLSTGCSGTNAVRYGTAKAEWFLNATVVLPSGEVIKTRRRSRKSSAGFDTTKLFIGAEGTLGIITEVTIRLAPVLPTTVASVQFPDVKAAVEASIQILRTGVAAGVQCVEMVDDIFLAATNKYGTSHHKYAVSDGLFFKFQGHSPEALAETARVVKEICMKHGGTDFRFAMDDKEAHDIWQDRKNAHYSGLSLVPGAKGWVTDVCVPVSKLPELVGETKKDLESVGLTYTMVGHVGDGNFHTLLLFKTAEEMEKVKDAVHRMVRRAIALDGTCTGEHGIGIGKREYLVEELGAGTVALMKSIKRTIDPLGLFNPGKLYPDDDGNDSSGRS
;
A
#
# COMPACT_ATOMS: atom_id res chain seq x y z
N MET A 1 -51.22 39.22 45.45
CA MET A 1 -52.44 38.82 46.18
C MET A 1 -53.25 37.92 45.25
N ALA A 2 -53.56 36.68 45.67
CA ALA A 2 -54.71 35.81 45.31
C ALA A 2 -55.13 35.68 43.81
N SER A 3 -55.61 34.58 43.24
CA SER A 3 -55.98 33.22 43.64
C SER A 3 -56.33 32.46 42.33
N PHE A 4 -56.39 31.13 42.43
CA PHE A 4 -56.82 30.08 41.51
C PHE A 4 -57.90 30.37 40.44
N LEU A 5 -57.76 29.73 39.26
CA LEU A 5 -58.69 28.74 38.65
C LEU A 5 -58.19 28.22 37.26
N ARG A 6 -58.26 26.89 37.04
CA ARG A 6 -58.05 26.18 35.74
C ARG A 6 -59.36 26.19 34.89
N PRO A 7 -59.47 25.45 33.75
CA PRO A 7 -58.87 25.66 32.43
C PRO A 7 -59.95 25.73 31.30
N LEU A 8 -59.63 26.27 30.13
CA LEU A 8 -60.48 26.09 28.93
C LEU A 8 -59.64 25.76 27.68
N LEU A 9 -60.10 24.72 26.99
CA LEU A 9 -59.59 24.17 25.74
C LEU A 9 -59.54 25.19 24.61
N CYS A 10 -58.46 25.19 23.82
CA CYS A 10 -58.52 25.49 22.39
C CYS A 10 -57.34 24.84 21.63
N ARG A 11 -57.65 24.38 20.42
CA ARG A 11 -56.90 23.47 19.53
C ARG A 11 -55.59 24.05 18.98
N PRO A 12 -54.62 23.20 18.54
CA PRO A 12 -53.49 23.65 17.75
C PRO A 12 -53.86 23.83 16.26
N LEU A 13 -53.42 24.95 15.68
CA LEU A 13 -53.43 25.24 14.25
C LEU A 13 -52.50 24.27 13.51
N ARG A 14 -53.05 23.47 12.59
CA ARG A 14 -52.31 22.66 11.62
C ARG A 14 -51.99 23.51 10.39
N PHE A 15 -50.71 23.69 10.07
CA PHE A 15 -50.27 24.05 8.72
C PHE A 15 -50.38 22.81 7.81
N ARG A 16 -51.20 22.90 6.76
CA ARG A 16 -51.29 21.89 5.68
C ARG A 16 -50.33 22.29 4.55
N LEU A 17 -49.38 21.42 4.22
CA LEU A 17 -48.69 21.40 2.93
C LEU A 17 -49.44 20.45 1.97
N PRO A 18 -49.52 20.74 0.65
CA PRO A 18 -50.21 19.88 -0.30
C PRO A 18 -49.34 18.66 -0.68
N GLN A 19 -49.85 17.45 -0.45
CA GLN A 19 -49.29 16.21 -0.98
C GLN A 19 -49.70 16.02 -2.45
N ARG A 20 -48.71 15.87 -3.34
CA ARG A 20 -48.90 15.29 -4.68
C ARG A 20 -48.60 13.79 -4.61
N PRO A 21 -49.36 12.91 -5.29
CA PRO A 21 -49.06 11.48 -5.31
C PRO A 21 -47.91 11.18 -6.28
N PHE A 22 -46.91 10.45 -5.79
CA PHE A 22 -45.82 9.88 -6.59
C PHE A 22 -46.25 8.48 -7.05
N ASN A 23 -46.41 8.29 -8.36
CA ASN A 23 -46.68 6.98 -8.96
C ASN A 23 -45.35 6.20 -9.09
N ALA A 24 -45.21 5.11 -8.33
CA ALA A 24 -44.15 4.13 -8.49
C ALA A 24 -44.57 3.06 -9.51
N GLY A 25 -43.97 3.09 -10.70
CA GLY A 25 -44.12 2.03 -11.70
C GLY A 25 -43.16 0.88 -11.43
N ASN A 26 -43.67 -0.22 -10.87
CA ASN A 26 -43.00 -1.52 -10.90
C ASN A 26 -43.04 -2.09 -12.33
N ARG A 27 -41.88 -2.35 -12.94
CA ARG A 27 -41.76 -3.22 -14.12
C ARG A 27 -41.09 -4.54 -13.70
N LEU A 28 -41.94 -5.52 -13.42
CA LEU A 28 -41.64 -6.95 -13.58
C LEU A 28 -42.20 -7.36 -14.94
N TYR A 29 -41.41 -7.93 -15.83
CA TYR A 29 -41.94 -8.86 -16.83
C TYR A 29 -40.91 -9.93 -17.19
N SER A 30 -41.30 -11.16 -16.87
CA SER A 30 -40.79 -12.41 -17.38
C SER A 30 -41.85 -13.01 -18.32
N THR A 31 -41.40 -13.96 -19.15
CA THR A 31 -42.14 -15.00 -19.88
C THR A 31 -42.92 -14.68 -21.18
N THR A 32 -42.27 -15.08 -22.28
CA THR A 32 -42.70 -16.08 -23.30
C THR A 32 -44.00 -15.95 -24.11
N SER A 33 -43.75 -16.02 -25.43
CA SER A 33 -44.34 -16.91 -26.44
C SER A 33 -45.67 -16.59 -27.15
N THR A 34 -45.51 -16.56 -28.48
CA THR A 34 -46.37 -17.10 -29.55
C THR A 34 -47.74 -16.50 -29.80
N THR A 35 -47.88 -15.90 -30.99
CA THR A 35 -49.08 -16.05 -31.84
C THR A 35 -48.69 -16.04 -33.32
N GLN A 36 -49.34 -16.95 -34.06
CA GLN A 36 -49.20 -17.24 -35.49
C GLN A 36 -50.05 -16.31 -36.38
N SER A 37 -49.52 -16.09 -37.59
CA SER A 37 -50.17 -15.93 -38.90
C SER A 37 -51.12 -14.74 -39.15
N LYS A 38 -50.86 -13.99 -40.24
CA LYS A 38 -51.55 -14.21 -41.53
C LYS A 38 -50.88 -13.43 -42.67
N SER A 39 -50.72 -14.18 -43.76
CA SER A 39 -50.48 -13.86 -45.18
C SER A 39 -50.83 -12.45 -45.71
N GLY A 40 -49.96 -11.95 -46.60
CA GLY A 40 -50.25 -10.89 -47.57
C GLY A 40 -49.16 -10.80 -48.65
N LEU A 41 -49.39 -11.48 -49.77
CA LEU A 41 -48.65 -11.43 -51.04
C LEU A 41 -48.58 -9.96 -51.55
N THR A 42 -47.49 -9.44 -52.11
CA THR A 42 -47.15 -9.24 -53.56
C THR A 42 -46.08 -8.11 -53.52
N ALA A 43 -44.95 -8.05 -54.22
CA ALA A 43 -44.71 -8.26 -55.64
C ALA A 43 -43.21 -8.46 -55.93
N VAL A 44 -42.96 -9.21 -56.99
CA VAL A 44 -41.68 -9.51 -57.62
C VAL A 44 -41.24 -8.35 -58.51
N VAL A 45 -39.99 -7.91 -58.40
CA VAL A 45 -39.24 -7.33 -59.53
C VAL A 45 -37.86 -7.98 -59.55
N THR A 46 -37.67 -8.84 -60.54
CA THR A 46 -36.40 -9.46 -60.92
C THR A 46 -35.70 -8.59 -61.96
N GLY A 47 -34.38 -8.38 -61.83
CA GLY A 47 -33.61 -7.54 -62.76
C GLY A 47 -32.09 -7.61 -62.58
N ILE A 48 -31.53 -8.83 -62.63
CA ILE A 48 -30.23 -9.28 -63.17
C ILE A 48 -29.00 -8.33 -63.10
N CYS A 49 -27.98 -8.77 -62.36
CA CYS A 49 -26.55 -8.89 -62.76
C CYS A 49 -25.74 -9.28 -61.51
N GLY A 50 -25.30 -10.51 -61.33
CA GLY A 50 -24.07 -11.00 -61.92
C GLY A 50 -23.35 -11.85 -60.87
N ILE A 51 -23.04 -13.09 -61.22
CA ILE A 51 -22.32 -14.06 -60.40
C ILE A 51 -20.90 -13.54 -60.14
N ALA A 52 -20.54 -13.40 -58.87
CA ALA A 52 -19.16 -13.44 -58.40
C ALA A 52 -19.14 -14.04 -56.99
N ILE A 53 -19.13 -15.37 -56.91
CA ILE A 53 -18.65 -16.09 -55.74
C ILE A 53 -17.13 -15.87 -55.73
N GLY A 54 -16.70 -14.72 -55.20
CA GLY A 54 -15.33 -14.45 -54.85
C GLY A 54 -15.11 -14.89 -53.42
N LEU A 55 -14.26 -15.90 -53.25
CA LEU A 55 -13.64 -16.30 -51.98
C LEU A 55 -12.95 -15.10 -51.33
N GLY A 56 -13.72 -14.30 -50.59
CA GLY A 56 -13.19 -13.35 -49.62
C GLY A 56 -12.90 -14.10 -48.34
N ALA A 57 -11.81 -14.87 -48.32
CA ALA A 57 -11.14 -15.15 -47.06
C ALA A 57 -10.91 -13.78 -46.43
N ALA A 58 -11.66 -13.47 -45.35
CA ALA A 58 -11.45 -12.27 -44.58
C ALA A 58 -10.00 -12.30 -44.14
N GLN A 59 -9.15 -11.53 -44.83
CA GLN A 59 -7.83 -11.20 -44.34
C GLN A 59 -8.09 -10.46 -43.03
N PHE A 60 -8.00 -11.21 -41.93
CA PHE A 60 -7.62 -10.65 -40.65
C PHE A 60 -6.37 -9.83 -40.94
N ARG A 61 -6.54 -8.52 -41.09
CA ARG A 61 -5.43 -7.61 -40.92
C ARG A 61 -4.98 -7.84 -39.48
N PRO A 62 -3.74 -8.29 -39.24
CA PRO A 62 -3.20 -8.20 -37.91
C PRO A 62 -3.41 -6.75 -37.46
N GLY A 63 -3.89 -6.56 -36.24
CA GLY A 63 -3.78 -5.24 -35.62
C GLY A 63 -2.32 -4.74 -35.72
N PRO A 64 -2.07 -3.43 -35.55
CA PRO A 64 -0.70 -2.91 -35.53
C PRO A 64 0.16 -3.83 -34.67
N ASP A 65 1.24 -4.32 -35.27
CA ASP A 65 2.12 -5.30 -34.67
C ASP A 65 2.71 -4.74 -33.38
N VAL A 66 2.15 -5.15 -32.23
CA VAL A 66 2.61 -4.76 -30.91
C VAL A 66 3.96 -5.40 -30.56
N SER A 67 4.53 -6.22 -31.47
CA SER A 67 5.82 -6.90 -31.28
C SER A 67 7.05 -6.04 -31.57
N ALA A 68 6.89 -4.77 -31.97
CA ALA A 68 8.03 -3.92 -32.34
C ALA A 68 8.77 -3.25 -31.16
N VAL A 69 8.37 -3.50 -29.90
CA VAL A 69 9.16 -3.09 -28.73
C VAL A 69 10.04 -4.28 -28.33
N PRO A 70 11.38 -4.16 -28.35
CA PRO A 70 12.26 -5.27 -28.01
C PRO A 70 11.89 -5.86 -26.63
N ASN A 71 11.83 -7.20 -26.56
CA ASN A 71 11.45 -7.95 -25.36
C ASN A 71 12.37 -7.71 -24.14
N LYS A 72 13.57 -7.12 -24.34
CA LYS A 72 14.47 -6.72 -23.25
C LYS A 72 15.02 -5.31 -23.52
N PRO A 73 15.00 -4.42 -22.52
CA PRO A 73 15.65 -3.11 -22.60
C PRO A 73 17.14 -3.22 -22.96
N VAL A 74 17.65 -2.27 -23.75
CA VAL A 74 19.08 -2.16 -24.06
C VAL A 74 19.60 -0.86 -23.46
N TYR A 75 20.39 -0.98 -22.40
CA TYR A 75 20.96 0.15 -21.66
C TYR A 75 22.28 0.63 -22.27
N GLY A 76 22.66 1.85 -21.91
CA GLY A 76 23.96 2.43 -22.26
C GLY A 76 25.14 1.65 -21.66
N THR A 77 26.31 1.83 -22.25
CA THR A 77 27.57 1.27 -21.74
C THR A 77 28.10 2.07 -20.56
N ALA A 78 29.11 1.55 -19.85
CA ALA A 78 29.81 2.30 -18.80
C ALA A 78 30.40 3.64 -19.30
N LYS A 79 30.80 3.71 -20.58
CA LYS A 79 31.26 4.95 -21.21
C LYS A 79 30.12 5.96 -21.37
N ASP A 80 28.95 5.49 -21.79
CA ASP A 80 27.75 6.33 -21.93
C ASP A 80 27.32 6.86 -20.56
N PHE A 81 27.38 6.04 -19.50
CA PHE A 81 27.07 6.48 -18.14
C PHE A 81 28.09 7.50 -17.62
N GLY A 82 29.38 7.33 -17.94
CA GLY A 82 30.40 8.35 -17.66
C GLY A 82 30.09 9.70 -18.32
N GLN A 83 29.61 9.68 -19.57
CA GLN A 83 29.16 10.89 -20.27
C GLN A 83 27.89 11.50 -19.66
N ALA A 84 26.93 10.66 -19.26
CA ALA A 84 25.73 11.08 -18.56
C ALA A 84 26.06 11.82 -17.26
N ILE A 85 27.00 11.30 -16.47
CA ILE A 85 27.45 11.93 -15.22
C ILE A 85 28.12 13.28 -15.48
N CYS A 86 28.95 13.39 -16.53
CA CYS A 86 29.54 14.67 -16.92
C CYS A 86 28.47 15.71 -17.29
N GLU A 87 27.46 15.30 -18.08
CA GLU A 87 26.35 16.18 -18.47
C GLU A 87 25.49 16.59 -17.27
N LEU A 88 25.20 15.68 -16.34
CA LEU A 88 24.50 16.01 -15.09
C LEU A 88 25.29 17.04 -14.26
N ARG A 89 26.61 16.88 -14.14
CA ARG A 89 27.48 17.84 -13.43
C ARG A 89 27.50 19.21 -14.11
N GLU A 90 27.45 19.25 -15.44
CA GLU A 90 27.37 20.51 -16.19
C GLU A 90 26.01 21.19 -15.97
N ILE A 91 24.91 20.44 -16.10
CA ILE A 91 23.53 20.92 -15.88
C ILE A 91 23.37 21.50 -14.48
N PHE A 92 23.97 20.87 -13.48
CA PHE A 92 23.88 21.27 -12.07
C PHE A 92 25.11 22.01 -11.55
N SER A 93 25.97 22.53 -12.44
CA SER A 93 27.24 23.17 -12.08
C SER A 93 27.14 24.35 -11.12
N THR A 94 25.97 25.00 -11.06
CA THR A 94 25.70 26.14 -10.16
C THR A 94 25.30 25.72 -8.74
N ARG A 95 25.03 24.42 -8.50
CA ARG A 95 24.65 23.87 -7.19
C ARG A 95 25.58 22.72 -6.82
N SER A 96 26.38 22.91 -5.78
CA SER A 96 27.25 21.85 -5.26
C SER A 96 26.44 20.76 -4.56
N GLY A 97 26.87 19.50 -4.68
CA GLY A 97 26.26 18.37 -3.95
C GLY A 97 25.07 17.72 -4.64
N VAL A 98 24.53 18.30 -5.73
CA VAL A 98 23.38 17.72 -6.45
C VAL A 98 23.72 16.41 -7.14
N VAL A 99 24.97 16.21 -7.57
CA VAL A 99 25.41 14.98 -8.27
C VAL A 99 26.55 14.37 -7.49
N SER A 100 26.35 13.15 -6.98
CA SER A 100 27.32 12.44 -6.16
C SER A 100 27.74 11.13 -6.81
N THR A 101 29.06 10.88 -6.80
CA THR A 101 29.66 9.59 -7.14
C THR A 101 30.59 9.13 -6.01
N ASN A 102 30.33 9.61 -4.78
CA ASN A 102 31.09 9.19 -3.61
C ASN A 102 30.73 7.73 -3.29
N PRO A 103 31.69 6.78 -3.19
CA PRO A 103 31.41 5.39 -2.88
C PRO A 103 30.51 5.17 -1.66
N ASP A 104 30.70 5.94 -0.58
CA ASP A 104 29.89 5.80 0.63
C ASP A 104 28.42 6.14 0.37
N ASP A 105 28.19 7.15 -0.48
CA ASP A 105 26.86 7.61 -0.86
C ASP A 105 26.18 6.63 -1.81
N LEU A 106 26.93 6.05 -2.76
CA LEU A 106 26.44 4.97 -3.62
C LEU A 106 26.00 3.76 -2.81
N GLN A 107 26.80 3.37 -1.81
CA GLN A 107 26.50 2.25 -0.91
C GLN A 107 25.27 2.54 -0.03
N ALA A 108 25.18 3.74 0.55
CA ALA A 108 24.06 4.15 1.39
C ALA A 108 22.70 4.14 0.66
N HIS A 109 22.69 4.24 -0.67
CA HIS A 109 21.49 4.17 -1.50
C HIS A 109 21.30 2.80 -2.20
N GLY A 110 22.26 1.88 -2.08
CA GLY A 110 22.21 0.55 -2.68
C GLY A 110 21.91 -0.58 -1.70
N VAL A 111 22.06 -0.32 -0.39
CA VAL A 111 21.99 -1.33 0.69
C VAL A 111 21.12 -0.83 1.84
N SER A 112 20.27 -1.70 2.41
CA SER A 112 19.52 -1.44 3.65
C SER A 112 19.64 -2.61 4.61
N THR A 113 19.66 -2.33 5.91
CA THR A 113 19.54 -3.35 6.96
C THR A 113 18.13 -3.89 7.14
N ASN A 114 17.13 -3.20 6.58
CA ASN A 114 15.72 -3.57 6.71
C ASN A 114 15.31 -4.68 5.74
N THR A 115 16.13 -5.00 4.74
CA THR A 115 15.85 -6.02 3.74
C THR A 115 16.90 -7.12 3.75
N TYR A 116 16.46 -8.34 3.41
CA TYR A 116 17.35 -9.49 3.21
C TYR A 116 17.96 -9.52 1.80
N HIS A 117 17.45 -8.70 0.87
CA HIS A 117 17.94 -8.66 -0.50
C HIS A 117 19.40 -8.22 -0.56
N THR A 118 20.14 -8.81 -1.50
CA THR A 118 21.51 -8.37 -1.80
C THR A 118 21.46 -6.98 -2.43
N GLY A 119 22.08 -6.01 -1.76
CA GLY A 119 22.18 -4.65 -2.27
C GLY A 119 23.07 -4.54 -3.50
N VAL A 120 22.81 -3.52 -4.29
CA VAL A 120 23.52 -3.19 -5.53
C VAL A 120 23.63 -1.68 -5.59
N ASP A 121 24.86 -1.20 -5.70
CA ASP A 121 25.15 0.23 -5.77
C ASP A 121 24.69 0.82 -7.10
N HIS A 122 24.28 2.09 -7.04
CA HIS A 122 24.02 2.88 -8.24
C HIS A 122 25.33 3.40 -8.84
N THR A 123 25.27 3.95 -10.05
CA THR A 123 26.45 4.59 -10.69
C THR A 123 26.60 6.05 -10.26
N VAL A 124 25.48 6.71 -9.93
CA VAL A 124 25.44 8.11 -9.51
C VAL A 124 24.18 8.35 -8.67
N ILE A 125 24.29 9.18 -7.64
CA ILE A 125 23.14 9.74 -6.91
C ILE A 125 22.89 11.16 -7.40
N VAL A 126 21.63 11.51 -7.62
CA VAL A 126 21.22 12.86 -7.98
C VAL A 126 20.10 13.35 -7.07
N TYR A 127 20.25 14.54 -6.50
CA TYR A 127 19.33 15.16 -5.54
C TYR A 127 18.54 16.30 -6.20
N PRO A 128 17.42 16.03 -6.90
CA PRO A 128 16.57 17.10 -7.43
C PRO A 128 15.92 17.91 -6.30
N GLU A 129 15.66 19.19 -6.57
CA GLU A 129 14.94 20.09 -5.65
C GLU A 129 13.63 20.61 -6.28
N SER A 130 13.34 20.22 -7.52
CA SER A 130 12.21 20.72 -8.31
C SER A 130 11.78 19.72 -9.40
N THR A 131 10.54 19.87 -9.87
CA THR A 131 10.04 19.09 -11.01
C THR A 131 10.89 19.32 -12.27
N GLU A 132 11.39 20.53 -12.46
CA GLU A 132 12.25 20.91 -13.58
C GLU A 132 13.58 20.14 -13.55
N ASP A 133 14.14 19.91 -12.37
CA ASP A 133 15.36 19.12 -12.21
C ASP A 133 15.12 17.65 -12.54
N VAL A 134 14.01 17.08 -12.07
CA VAL A 134 13.61 15.72 -12.44
C VAL A 134 13.50 15.57 -13.95
N VAL A 135 12.86 16.52 -14.64
CA VAL A 135 12.76 16.51 -16.11
C VAL A 135 14.14 16.55 -16.77
N LYS A 136 15.09 17.36 -16.28
CA LYS A 136 16.47 17.40 -16.82
C LYS A 136 17.17 16.05 -16.65
N ILE A 137 17.03 15.42 -15.48
CA ILE A 137 17.64 14.12 -15.20
C ILE A 137 17.04 13.04 -16.11
N VAL A 138 15.71 13.01 -16.26
CA VAL A 138 15.01 12.08 -17.15
C VAL A 138 15.46 12.26 -18.61
N LYS A 139 15.70 13.49 -19.07
CA LYS A 139 16.23 13.75 -20.42
C LYS A 139 17.63 13.17 -20.62
N VAL A 140 18.52 13.34 -19.63
CA VAL A 140 19.87 12.74 -19.67
C VAL A 140 19.77 11.21 -19.67
N ALA A 141 18.95 10.64 -18.78
CA ALA A 141 18.72 9.20 -18.72
C ALA A 141 18.23 8.62 -20.04
N ASN A 142 17.28 9.28 -20.71
CA ASN A 142 16.81 8.89 -22.04
C ASN A 142 17.93 8.94 -23.09
N LYS A 143 18.72 10.02 -23.12
CA LYS A 143 19.81 10.23 -24.09
C LYS A 143 20.87 9.13 -24.01
N TYR A 144 21.25 8.73 -22.81
CA TYR A 144 22.29 7.70 -22.57
C TYR A 144 21.73 6.32 -22.24
N LYS A 145 20.40 6.15 -22.30
CA LYS A 145 19.69 4.92 -21.93
C LYS A 145 20.12 4.40 -20.55
N MET A 146 20.21 5.30 -19.59
CA MET A 146 20.64 5.02 -18.23
C MET A 146 19.42 4.75 -17.35
N PRO A 147 19.33 3.59 -16.67
CA PRO A 147 18.25 3.31 -15.73
C PRO A 147 18.11 4.36 -14.64
N ILE A 148 16.90 4.58 -14.15
CA ILE A 148 16.59 5.44 -13.01
C ILE A 148 15.86 4.62 -11.95
N THR A 149 16.32 4.71 -10.71
CA THR A 149 15.56 4.30 -9.54
C THR A 149 15.25 5.56 -8.73
N SER A 150 13.98 5.92 -8.61
CA SER A 150 13.56 7.03 -7.75
C SER A 150 13.43 6.54 -6.31
N PHE A 151 13.95 7.33 -5.40
CA PHE A 151 14.11 7.01 -4.00
C PHE A 151 13.64 8.19 -3.15
N ALA A 152 12.94 7.93 -2.04
CA ALA A 152 12.53 8.97 -1.12
C ALA A 152 12.33 8.35 0.27
N ASP A 153 13.33 8.42 1.13
CA ASP A 153 13.17 8.11 2.55
C ASP A 153 13.83 9.18 3.38
N VAL A 154 13.26 9.48 4.55
CA VAL A 154 13.98 10.26 5.56
C VAL A 154 15.13 9.38 6.01
N VAL A 155 16.36 9.80 5.80
CA VAL A 155 17.56 9.04 6.16
C VAL A 155 18.05 9.52 7.53
N PRO A 156 17.61 8.93 8.67
CA PRO A 156 18.18 9.27 9.97
C PRO A 156 19.56 8.64 10.17
N GLN A 157 20.00 7.71 9.30
CA GLN A 157 21.20 6.89 9.51
C GLN A 157 22.03 6.73 8.23
N PRO A 158 23.38 6.75 8.32
CA PRO A 158 24.29 6.75 7.16
C PRO A 158 24.30 5.47 6.29
N TYR A 159 23.35 4.54 6.42
CA TYR A 159 23.32 3.25 5.72
C TYR A 159 21.90 2.71 5.45
N SER A 160 20.89 3.58 5.35
CA SER A 160 19.52 3.07 5.41
C SER A 160 19.02 2.47 4.10
N GLY A 161 19.54 2.83 2.91
CA GLY A 161 18.99 2.38 1.62
C GLY A 161 17.48 2.59 1.51
N GLY A 162 16.87 3.39 2.38
CA GLY A 162 15.43 3.46 2.57
C GLY A 162 14.76 2.38 3.39
N THR A 163 13.45 2.55 3.52
CA THR A 163 12.58 1.77 4.41
C THR A 163 11.85 0.64 3.68
N GLY A 164 11.89 0.62 2.35
CA GLY A 164 11.21 -0.38 1.54
C GLY A 164 11.78 -1.80 1.71
N LEU A 165 10.92 -2.76 2.08
CA LEU A 165 11.35 -4.11 2.49
C LEU A 165 11.64 -5.06 1.32
N GLU A 166 10.96 -4.90 0.17
CA GLU A 166 11.09 -5.79 -1.01
C GLU A 166 12.16 -5.31 -2.01
N GLY A 167 13.11 -4.47 -1.57
CA GLY A 167 14.28 -4.09 -2.39
C GLY A 167 14.00 -3.06 -3.48
N HIS A 168 12.97 -2.23 -3.34
CA HIS A 168 12.53 -1.21 -4.32
C HIS A 168 13.64 -0.26 -4.79
N PHE A 169 14.52 0.13 -3.86
CA PHE A 169 15.57 1.12 -4.01
C PHE A 169 16.88 0.56 -4.59
N ILE A 170 17.04 -0.77 -4.59
CA ILE A 170 18.29 -1.43 -4.94
C ILE A 170 18.63 -1.12 -6.41
N GLY A 171 19.89 -0.77 -6.68
CA GLY A 171 20.36 -0.45 -8.01
C GLY A 171 20.16 -1.58 -9.01
N HIS A 172 20.04 -1.22 -10.29
CA HIS A 172 20.07 -2.22 -11.35
C HIS A 172 21.50 -2.79 -11.45
N PRO A 173 21.71 -4.12 -11.63
CA PRO A 173 23.04 -4.72 -11.69
C PRO A 173 23.98 -4.13 -12.77
N GLY A 174 23.40 -3.57 -13.84
CA GLY A 174 24.14 -2.87 -14.89
C GLY A 174 24.52 -1.43 -14.56
N GLY A 175 24.16 -0.91 -13.39
CA GLY A 175 24.29 0.51 -13.02
C GLY A 175 23.07 1.35 -13.42
N GLY A 176 23.07 2.59 -12.96
CA GLY A 176 21.96 3.52 -13.12
C GLY A 176 22.07 4.77 -12.24
N ILE A 177 21.06 5.63 -12.34
CA ILE A 177 20.87 6.83 -11.52
C ILE A 177 19.98 6.45 -10.34
N CYS A 178 20.44 6.72 -9.12
CA CYS A 178 19.53 6.89 -7.99
C CYS A 178 19.09 8.35 -7.97
N MET A 179 17.79 8.59 -8.02
CA MET A 179 17.23 9.94 -7.85
C MET A 179 16.68 10.04 -6.43
N ASP A 180 17.43 10.69 -5.54
CA ASP A 180 17.00 10.89 -4.16
C ASP A 180 16.14 12.16 -4.04
N MET A 181 14.86 11.94 -3.78
CA MET A 181 13.84 12.98 -3.67
C MET A 181 13.80 13.63 -2.29
N SER A 182 14.70 13.28 -1.37
CA SER A 182 14.78 13.84 0.00
C SER A 182 14.90 15.37 0.02
N GLY A 183 15.50 15.98 -1.02
CA GLY A 183 15.56 17.43 -1.21
C GLY A 183 14.24 18.10 -1.61
N MET A 184 13.25 17.31 -2.04
CA MET A 184 11.89 17.77 -2.36
C MET A 184 10.95 17.46 -1.18
N ASN A 185 11.14 18.13 -0.04
CA ASN A 185 10.46 17.84 1.22
C ASN A 185 9.55 18.96 1.75
N LYS A 186 9.11 19.90 0.91
CA LYS A 186 8.32 21.06 1.37
C LYS A 186 6.82 20.78 1.37
N ILE A 187 6.13 21.31 2.39
CA ILE A 187 4.69 21.62 2.29
C ILE A 187 4.55 22.83 1.37
N LEU A 188 3.72 22.73 0.35
CA LEU A 188 3.49 23.78 -0.65
C LEU A 188 2.26 24.62 -0.29
N GLU A 189 1.16 23.96 0.07
CA GLU A 189 -0.11 24.62 0.43
C GLU A 189 -0.87 23.79 1.47
N ILE A 190 -1.48 24.45 2.46
CA ILE A 190 -2.40 23.84 3.43
C ILE A 190 -3.80 24.43 3.24
N HIS A 191 -4.78 23.59 2.92
CA HIS A 191 -6.18 23.97 2.74
C HIS A 191 -7.01 23.48 3.92
N GLU A 192 -6.91 24.13 5.08
CA GLU A 192 -7.61 23.72 6.31
C GLU A 192 -9.11 23.54 6.10
N ALA A 193 -9.76 24.49 5.42
CA ALA A 193 -11.21 24.44 5.16
C ALA A 193 -11.66 23.25 4.30
N ASP A 194 -10.77 22.75 3.43
CA ASP A 194 -11.05 21.61 2.55
C ASP A 194 -10.50 20.28 3.12
N ALA A 195 -9.71 20.36 4.20
CA ALA A 195 -8.94 19.29 4.81
C ALA A 195 -8.04 18.56 3.82
N ASP A 196 -7.18 19.31 3.12
CA ASP A 196 -6.14 18.76 2.26
C ASP A 196 -4.85 19.59 2.26
N VAL A 197 -3.74 18.95 1.85
CA VAL A 197 -2.40 19.53 1.77
C VAL A 197 -1.78 19.19 0.42
N VAL A 198 -1.10 20.16 -0.18
CA VAL A 198 -0.21 19.97 -1.33
C VAL A 198 1.23 19.96 -0.81
N CYS A 199 1.98 18.91 -1.11
CA CYS A 199 3.35 18.74 -0.63
C CYS A 199 4.24 18.07 -1.67
N GLN A 200 5.55 18.18 -1.46
CA GLN A 200 6.56 17.49 -2.24
C GLN A 200 6.78 16.04 -1.75
N PRO A 201 7.25 15.12 -2.61
CA PRO A 201 7.27 13.68 -2.33
C PRO A 201 8.20 13.25 -1.20
N GLY A 202 9.29 13.97 -0.96
CA GLY A 202 10.27 13.67 0.08
C GLY A 202 9.86 14.11 1.48
N LEU A 203 8.70 14.75 1.65
CA LEU A 203 8.18 15.13 2.96
C LEU A 203 7.85 13.88 3.78
N GLY A 204 8.35 13.80 5.01
CA GLY A 204 7.99 12.75 5.96
C GLY A 204 6.56 12.94 6.47
N TYR A 205 5.78 11.85 6.58
CA TYR A 205 4.40 11.96 7.05
C TYR A 205 4.30 12.33 8.54
N VAL A 206 5.30 11.94 9.35
CA VAL A 206 5.42 12.35 10.76
C VAL A 206 5.66 13.86 10.85
N GLU A 207 6.64 14.37 10.11
CA GLU A 207 6.96 15.80 10.03
C GLU A 207 5.75 16.64 9.59
N LEU A 208 4.99 16.15 8.61
CA LEU A 208 3.74 16.78 8.20
C LEU A 208 2.75 16.90 9.36
N ASN A 209 2.50 15.81 10.08
CA ASN A 209 1.56 15.78 11.18
C ASN A 209 2.01 16.66 12.36
N GLU A 210 3.31 16.64 12.68
CA GLU A 210 3.91 17.53 13.70
C GLU A 210 3.79 19.01 13.29
N THR A 211 3.97 19.33 12.00
CA THR A 211 3.80 20.70 11.50
C THR A 211 2.36 21.16 11.67
N LEU A 212 1.38 20.35 11.26
CA LEU A 212 -0.05 20.66 11.42
C LEU A 212 -0.42 20.89 12.89
N GLU A 213 0.08 20.05 13.79
CA GLU A 213 -0.13 20.21 15.23
C GLU A 213 0.49 21.51 15.76
N SER A 214 1.73 21.83 15.36
CA SER A 214 2.45 23.03 15.79
C SER A 214 1.78 24.33 15.34
N GLU A 215 1.10 24.29 14.19
CA GLU A 215 0.31 25.41 13.65
C GLU A 215 -1.10 25.49 14.27
N GLY A 216 -1.47 24.56 15.15
CA GLY A 216 -2.77 24.52 15.80
C GLY A 216 -3.90 24.04 14.89
N ILE A 217 -3.56 23.36 13.78
CA ILE A 217 -4.53 22.83 12.82
C ILE A 217 -5.04 21.48 13.35
N PRO A 218 -6.33 21.31 13.66
CA PRO A 218 -6.87 20.10 14.29
C PRO A 218 -7.10 18.95 13.28
N LEU A 219 -6.19 18.82 12.32
CA LEU A 219 -6.24 17.86 11.23
C LEU A 219 -4.91 17.10 11.14
N PHE A 220 -4.94 15.87 10.61
CA PHE A 220 -3.75 15.04 10.40
C PHE A 220 -3.89 14.11 9.19
N PHE A 221 -2.79 13.67 8.62
CA PHE A 221 -2.73 12.61 7.63
C PHE A 221 -2.70 11.23 8.32
N PRO A 222 -3.68 10.34 8.07
CA PRO A 222 -3.92 9.22 8.99
C PRO A 222 -3.19 7.91 8.69
N LEU A 223 -2.59 7.76 7.51
CA LEU A 223 -1.79 6.57 7.20
C LEU A 223 -0.51 6.60 8.04
N ASP A 224 -0.17 5.47 8.65
CA ASP A 224 0.94 5.38 9.61
C ASP A 224 1.81 4.13 9.40
N PRO A 225 2.58 4.07 8.30
CA PRO A 225 3.60 3.04 8.10
C PRO A 225 4.81 3.29 9.02
N ALA A 226 6.01 2.82 8.62
CA ALA A 226 7.26 3.13 9.33
C ALA A 226 7.49 4.64 9.44
N PRO A 227 7.94 5.19 10.60
CA PRO A 227 8.08 6.63 10.84
C PRO A 227 8.91 7.40 9.81
N GLU A 228 9.88 6.74 9.19
CA GLU A 228 10.81 7.33 8.22
C GLU A 228 10.24 7.44 6.80
N ALA A 229 9.03 6.92 6.57
CA ALA A 229 8.38 6.91 5.26
C ALA A 229 8.05 8.33 4.77
N THR A 230 8.27 8.56 3.48
CA THR A 230 7.90 9.80 2.80
C THR A 230 6.56 9.69 2.09
N ILE A 231 5.85 10.80 1.89
CA ILE A 231 4.56 10.83 1.19
C ILE A 231 4.65 10.25 -0.23
N GLY A 232 5.75 10.49 -0.94
CA GLY A 232 6.02 9.92 -2.27
C GLY A 232 6.25 8.42 -2.22
N GLY A 233 7.04 7.93 -1.26
CA GLY A 233 7.24 6.50 -1.02
C GLY A 233 5.93 5.79 -0.69
N MET A 234 5.13 6.37 0.21
CA MET A 234 3.81 5.87 0.61
C MET A 234 2.83 5.73 -0.56
N LEU A 235 2.80 6.72 -1.47
CA LEU A 235 2.03 6.64 -2.70
C LEU A 235 2.57 5.51 -3.59
N SER A 236 3.88 5.53 -3.84
CA SER A 236 4.54 4.63 -4.79
C SER A 236 4.42 3.15 -4.42
N THR A 237 4.50 2.80 -3.14
CA THR A 237 4.33 1.41 -2.65
C THR A 237 2.87 1.04 -2.42
N GLY A 238 1.96 2.01 -2.35
CA GLY A 238 0.57 1.76 -1.99
C GLY A 238 0.44 1.28 -0.54
N CYS A 239 1.19 1.91 0.36
CA CYS A 239 1.31 1.53 1.77
C CYS A 239 -0.03 1.44 2.54
N SER A 240 0.01 0.80 3.70
CA SER A 240 -1.11 0.71 4.64
C SER A 240 -0.75 1.33 6.00
N GLY A 241 -0.28 0.53 6.97
CA GLY A 241 -0.06 0.94 8.35
C GLY A 241 -1.17 0.53 9.33
N THR A 242 -0.91 0.72 10.62
CA THR A 242 -1.78 0.20 11.70
C THR A 242 -3.18 0.82 11.73
N ASN A 243 -3.33 2.06 11.25
CA ASN A 243 -4.58 2.82 11.26
C ASN A 243 -5.54 2.44 10.12
N ALA A 244 -5.17 1.50 9.25
CA ALA A 244 -5.93 1.16 8.06
C ALA A 244 -7.31 0.54 8.34
N VAL A 245 -7.54 -0.07 9.51
CA VAL A 245 -8.87 -0.54 9.94
C VAL A 245 -9.92 0.59 9.88
N ARG A 246 -9.57 1.79 10.36
CA ARG A 246 -10.49 2.93 10.38
C ARG A 246 -10.37 3.82 9.14
N TYR A 247 -9.15 4.04 8.66
CA TYR A 247 -8.89 5.03 7.63
C TYR A 247 -8.71 4.43 6.24
N GLY A 248 -8.50 3.12 6.12
CA GLY A 248 -8.12 2.46 4.87
C GLY A 248 -6.66 2.70 4.49
N THR A 249 -6.25 2.15 3.35
CA THR A 249 -4.86 2.16 2.87
C THR A 249 -4.59 3.30 1.89
N ALA A 250 -3.36 3.41 1.36
CA ALA A 250 -3.05 4.32 0.26
C ALA A 250 -3.93 4.10 -0.98
N LYS A 251 -4.41 2.87 -1.21
CA LYS A 251 -5.34 2.56 -2.30
C LYS A 251 -6.75 3.10 -2.05
N ALA A 252 -7.08 3.51 -0.84
CA ALA A 252 -8.28 4.29 -0.53
C ALA A 252 -8.18 5.72 -1.08
N GLU A 253 -9.10 6.59 -0.67
CA GLU A 253 -9.23 7.95 -1.23
C GLU A 253 -8.39 8.98 -0.48
N TRP A 254 -7.15 8.70 -0.09
CA TRP A 254 -6.29 9.65 0.64
C TRP A 254 -5.42 10.51 -0.27
N PHE A 255 -4.91 9.92 -1.35
CA PHE A 255 -4.16 10.62 -2.39
C PHE A 255 -5.14 11.21 -3.41
N LEU A 256 -5.34 12.52 -3.37
CA LEU A 256 -6.25 13.20 -4.28
C LEU A 256 -5.68 13.28 -5.68
N ASN A 257 -4.42 13.68 -5.84
CA ASN A 257 -3.76 13.69 -7.14
C ASN A 257 -2.23 13.71 -6.94
N ALA A 258 -1.51 13.49 -8.02
CA ALA A 258 -0.07 13.65 -8.06
C ALA A 258 0.35 14.40 -9.33
N THR A 259 1.43 15.16 -9.23
CA THR A 259 2.22 15.60 -10.39
C THR A 259 3.34 14.59 -10.60
N VAL A 260 3.47 14.08 -11.82
CA VAL A 260 4.37 12.98 -12.17
C VAL A 260 5.16 13.34 -13.42
N VAL A 261 6.47 13.10 -13.40
CA VAL A 261 7.33 13.11 -14.58
C VAL A 261 7.34 11.71 -15.19
N LEU A 262 6.82 11.60 -16.41
CA LEU A 262 6.79 10.35 -17.17
C LEU A 262 8.18 10.02 -17.74
N PRO A 263 8.44 8.76 -18.15
CA PRO A 263 9.67 8.38 -18.85
C PRO A 263 9.95 9.20 -20.11
N SER A 264 8.92 9.74 -20.77
CA SER A 264 9.06 10.67 -21.89
C SER A 264 9.66 12.04 -21.51
N GLY A 265 9.70 12.36 -20.21
CA GLY A 265 10.02 13.67 -19.67
C GLY A 265 8.82 14.64 -19.61
N GLU A 266 7.63 14.19 -20.00
CA GLU A 266 6.39 14.97 -19.86
C GLU A 266 5.98 15.06 -18.38
N VAL A 267 5.53 16.24 -17.97
CA VAL A 267 4.97 16.48 -16.63
C VAL A 267 3.45 16.42 -16.73
N ILE A 268 2.83 15.48 -16.03
CA ILE A 268 1.38 15.37 -15.96
C ILE A 268 0.89 15.63 -14.54
N LYS A 269 -0.33 16.16 -14.42
CA LYS A 269 -1.09 16.16 -13.17
C LYS A 269 -2.26 15.20 -13.33
N THR A 270 -2.29 14.15 -12.51
CA THR A 270 -3.18 12.99 -12.72
C THR A 270 -4.67 13.35 -12.72
N ARG A 271 -5.05 14.32 -11.89
CA ARG A 271 -6.36 15.00 -11.91
C ARG A 271 -6.34 16.31 -11.12
N ARG A 272 -7.44 17.06 -11.16
CA ARG A 272 -7.62 18.29 -10.34
C ARG A 272 -7.90 17.94 -8.86
N ARG A 273 -7.84 18.94 -7.98
CA ARG A 273 -7.98 18.82 -6.50
C ARG A 273 -9.37 18.37 -6.02
N SER A 274 -10.40 18.42 -6.85
CA SER A 274 -11.78 18.11 -6.44
C SER A 274 -11.91 16.69 -5.85
N ARG A 275 -12.57 16.56 -4.69
CA ARG A 275 -12.76 15.29 -3.98
C ARG A 275 -13.50 14.22 -4.78
N LYS A 276 -14.32 14.63 -5.75
CA LYS A 276 -15.04 13.73 -6.65
C LYS A 276 -14.80 14.17 -8.08
N SER A 277 -14.51 13.21 -8.94
CA SER A 277 -14.41 13.40 -10.37
C SER A 277 -14.92 12.15 -11.07
N SER A 278 -15.58 12.33 -12.21
CA SER A 278 -15.93 11.25 -13.14
C SER A 278 -15.41 11.57 -14.54
N ALA A 279 -14.45 12.49 -14.64
CA ALA A 279 -13.82 12.89 -15.89
C ALA A 279 -12.74 11.87 -16.28
N GLY A 280 -13.16 10.79 -16.97
CA GLY A 280 -12.26 9.75 -17.45
C GLY A 280 -11.78 8.80 -16.33
N PHE A 281 -10.70 8.07 -16.62
CA PHE A 281 -10.09 7.15 -15.67
C PHE A 281 -9.30 7.89 -14.60
N ASP A 282 -9.31 7.37 -13.38
CA ASP A 282 -8.46 7.91 -12.31
C ASP A 282 -7.02 7.43 -12.50
N THR A 283 -6.22 8.25 -13.20
CA THR A 283 -4.80 7.94 -13.42
C THR A 283 -3.97 7.99 -12.15
N THR A 284 -4.43 8.65 -11.07
CA THR A 284 -3.72 8.61 -9.78
C THR A 284 -3.59 7.17 -9.30
N LYS A 285 -4.63 6.36 -9.46
CA LYS A 285 -4.62 4.94 -9.06
C LYS A 285 -3.64 4.08 -9.84
N LEU A 286 -3.19 4.51 -11.03
CA LEU A 286 -2.13 3.81 -11.77
C LEU A 286 -0.75 4.02 -11.14
N PHE A 287 -0.53 5.15 -10.47
CA PHE A 287 0.76 5.45 -9.82
C PHE A 287 0.84 4.95 -8.38
N ILE A 288 -0.31 4.69 -7.73
CA ILE A 288 -0.35 4.10 -6.40
C ILE A 288 0.03 2.61 -6.48
N GLY A 289 1.14 2.23 -5.84
CA GLY A 289 1.68 0.86 -5.97
C GLY A 289 2.44 0.62 -7.27
N ALA A 290 2.82 1.67 -8.01
CA ALA A 290 3.63 1.54 -9.22
C ALA A 290 5.13 1.40 -8.95
N GLU A 291 5.58 1.61 -7.71
CA GLU A 291 6.95 1.37 -7.25
C GLU A 291 8.02 2.08 -8.11
N GLY A 292 7.72 3.29 -8.58
CA GLY A 292 8.59 4.09 -9.44
C GLY A 292 8.73 3.56 -10.88
N THR A 293 8.00 2.51 -11.26
CA THR A 293 8.13 1.88 -12.58
C THR A 293 7.39 2.65 -13.68
N LEU A 294 6.38 3.46 -13.36
CA LEU A 294 5.56 4.18 -14.36
C LEU A 294 5.86 5.68 -14.44
N GLY A 295 6.53 6.24 -13.44
CA GLY A 295 6.76 7.68 -13.37
C GLY A 295 7.44 8.08 -12.06
N ILE A 296 7.96 9.30 -12.02
CA ILE A 296 8.59 9.90 -10.83
C ILE A 296 7.63 10.95 -10.27
N ILE A 297 7.17 10.75 -9.05
CA ILE A 297 6.22 11.65 -8.36
C ILE A 297 7.00 12.88 -7.89
N THR A 298 6.50 14.10 -8.16
CA THR A 298 7.17 15.37 -7.79
C THR A 298 6.31 16.33 -6.96
N GLU A 299 5.00 16.09 -6.89
CA GLU A 299 4.06 16.79 -6.01
C GLU A 299 2.89 15.85 -5.72
N VAL A 300 2.34 15.92 -4.51
CA VAL A 300 1.19 15.12 -4.08
C VAL A 300 0.18 16.02 -3.39
N THR A 301 -1.10 15.85 -3.70
CA THR A 301 -2.19 16.39 -2.90
C THR A 301 -2.82 15.28 -2.07
N ILE A 302 -2.83 15.42 -0.75
CA ILE A 302 -3.37 14.44 0.21
C ILE A 302 -4.50 15.02 1.06
N ARG A 303 -5.45 14.18 1.45
CA ARG A 303 -6.51 14.56 2.41
C ARG A 303 -6.02 14.43 3.84
N LEU A 304 -6.61 15.25 4.69
CA LEU A 304 -6.48 15.18 6.14
C LEU A 304 -7.79 14.67 6.79
N ALA A 305 -7.65 14.13 7.99
CA ALA A 305 -8.73 13.74 8.88
C ALA A 305 -8.70 14.59 10.15
N PRO A 306 -9.84 14.79 10.84
CA PRO A 306 -9.84 15.44 12.15
C PRO A 306 -9.08 14.62 13.19
N VAL A 307 -8.27 15.29 14.02
CA VAL A 307 -7.64 14.67 15.19
C VAL A 307 -8.72 14.34 16.23
N LEU A 308 -8.67 13.12 16.78
CA LEU A 308 -9.64 12.64 17.77
C LEU A 308 -8.91 12.11 19.02
N PRO A 309 -9.49 12.27 20.22
CA PRO A 309 -9.05 11.57 21.42
C PRO A 309 -8.86 10.08 21.14
N THR A 310 -7.68 9.57 21.52
CA THR A 310 -7.24 8.20 21.26
C THR A 310 -6.73 7.58 22.55
N THR A 311 -7.03 6.31 22.78
CA THR A 311 -6.46 5.50 23.87
C THR A 311 -6.30 4.06 23.40
N VAL A 312 -5.61 3.22 24.17
CA VAL A 312 -5.26 1.85 23.76
C VAL A 312 -5.67 0.82 24.80
N ALA A 313 -5.76 -0.42 24.35
CA ALA A 313 -5.91 -1.57 25.24
C ALA A 313 -5.13 -2.78 24.71
N SER A 314 -4.83 -3.72 25.61
CA SER A 314 -4.31 -5.04 25.26
C SER A 314 -5.13 -6.15 25.92
N VAL A 315 -5.09 -7.34 25.34
CA VAL A 315 -5.77 -8.53 25.87
C VAL A 315 -5.06 -9.78 25.37
N GLN A 316 -5.03 -10.83 26.19
CA GLN A 316 -4.43 -12.12 25.86
C GLN A 316 -5.50 -13.16 25.53
N PHE A 317 -5.18 -14.08 24.62
CA PHE A 317 -6.04 -15.16 24.17
C PHE A 317 -5.32 -16.51 24.29
N PRO A 318 -6.08 -17.62 24.36
CA PRO A 318 -5.49 -18.97 24.40
C PRO A 318 -4.76 -19.34 23.10
N ASP A 319 -5.22 -18.83 21.96
CA ASP A 319 -4.60 -19.03 20.65
C ASP A 319 -4.99 -17.92 19.65
N VAL A 320 -4.27 -17.86 18.52
CA VAL A 320 -4.53 -16.92 17.43
C VAL A 320 -5.97 -17.02 16.91
N LYS A 321 -6.54 -18.23 16.87
CA LYS A 321 -7.89 -18.43 16.31
C LYS A 321 -8.91 -17.67 17.14
N ALA A 322 -8.87 -17.79 18.46
CA ALA A 322 -9.73 -17.07 19.39
C ALA A 322 -9.56 -15.54 19.25
N ALA A 323 -8.32 -15.06 19.14
CA ALA A 323 -8.04 -13.64 18.93
C ALA A 323 -8.66 -13.11 17.63
N VAL A 324 -8.45 -13.80 16.52
CA VAL A 324 -8.97 -13.36 15.21
C VAL A 324 -10.49 -13.48 15.13
N GLU A 325 -11.11 -14.52 15.72
CA GLU A 325 -12.58 -14.64 15.80
C GLU A 325 -13.20 -13.49 16.60
N ALA A 326 -12.56 -13.06 17.70
CA ALA A 326 -12.96 -11.87 18.44
C ALA A 326 -12.87 -10.59 17.58
N SER A 327 -11.77 -10.39 16.86
CA SER A 327 -11.58 -9.26 15.94
C SER A 327 -12.68 -9.20 14.87
N ILE A 328 -12.95 -10.33 14.19
CA ILE A 328 -14.01 -10.43 13.19
C ILE A 328 -15.38 -10.03 13.77
N GLN A 329 -15.68 -10.49 14.99
CA GLN A 329 -16.94 -10.13 15.63
C GLN A 329 -16.99 -8.64 15.96
N ILE A 330 -15.94 -8.07 16.55
CA ILE A 330 -15.84 -6.64 16.89
C ILE A 330 -16.12 -5.78 15.66
N LEU A 331 -15.47 -6.08 14.53
CA LEU A 331 -15.60 -5.31 13.30
C LEU A 331 -16.96 -5.42 12.61
N ARG A 332 -17.79 -6.38 13.02
CA ARG A 332 -19.18 -6.54 12.56
C ARG A 332 -20.21 -5.88 13.47
N THR A 333 -19.77 -5.22 14.55
CA THR A 333 -20.65 -4.50 15.47
C THR A 333 -20.66 -3.00 15.20
N GLY A 334 -21.63 -2.29 15.80
CA GLY A 334 -21.69 -0.82 15.72
C GLY A 334 -20.49 -0.09 16.34
N VAL A 335 -19.70 -0.75 17.19
CA VAL A 335 -18.51 -0.13 17.81
C VAL A 335 -17.27 -0.16 16.91
N ALA A 336 -17.31 -0.84 15.76
CA ALA A 336 -16.20 -0.88 14.80
C ALA A 336 -15.74 0.52 14.38
N ALA A 337 -16.66 1.47 14.26
CA ALA A 337 -16.33 2.87 13.93
C ALA A 337 -15.52 3.59 15.04
N GLY A 338 -15.51 3.07 16.27
CA GLY A 338 -14.70 3.56 17.38
C GLY A 338 -13.35 2.83 17.52
N VAL A 339 -13.10 1.80 16.71
CA VAL A 339 -11.85 1.03 16.72
C VAL A 339 -10.97 1.54 15.58
N GLN A 340 -9.83 2.14 15.93
CA GLN A 340 -8.86 2.65 14.97
C GLN A 340 -7.95 1.55 14.44
N CYS A 341 -7.54 0.63 15.31
CA CYS A 341 -6.58 -0.45 15.02
C CYS A 341 -6.95 -1.71 15.79
N VAL A 342 -6.68 -2.87 15.19
CA VAL A 342 -6.71 -4.18 15.85
C VAL A 342 -5.46 -4.94 15.43
N GLU A 343 -4.50 -5.05 16.33
CA GLU A 343 -3.19 -5.62 16.09
C GLU A 343 -3.07 -6.96 16.80
N MET A 344 -2.92 -8.05 16.07
CA MET A 344 -2.59 -9.35 16.65
C MET A 344 -1.10 -9.47 16.84
N VAL A 345 -0.72 -10.18 17.90
CA VAL A 345 0.64 -10.56 18.20
C VAL A 345 0.69 -12.00 18.72
N ASP A 346 1.76 -12.72 18.42
CA ASP A 346 1.97 -14.06 18.96
C ASP A 346 2.67 -14.08 20.33
N ASP A 347 2.64 -15.24 20.97
CA ASP A 347 3.35 -15.54 22.20
C ASP A 347 4.87 -15.28 22.10
N ILE A 348 5.50 -15.59 20.97
CA ILE A 348 6.94 -15.36 20.77
C ILE A 348 7.26 -13.86 20.75
N PHE A 349 6.44 -13.04 20.08
CA PHE A 349 6.54 -11.58 20.15
C PHE A 349 6.41 -11.08 21.59
N LEU A 350 5.41 -11.54 22.35
CA LEU A 350 5.24 -11.07 23.74
C LEU A 350 6.41 -11.51 24.64
N ALA A 351 6.98 -12.70 24.43
CA ALA A 351 8.20 -13.11 25.10
C ALA A 351 9.39 -12.20 24.75
N ALA A 352 9.55 -11.83 23.48
CA ALA A 352 10.57 -10.91 23.01
C ALA A 352 10.41 -9.52 23.63
N THR A 353 9.19 -8.97 23.59
CA THR A 353 8.83 -7.67 24.17
C THR A 353 9.01 -7.65 25.69
N ASN A 354 8.66 -8.72 26.39
CA ASN A 354 8.91 -8.81 27.84
C ASN A 354 10.41 -8.74 28.18
N LYS A 355 11.29 -9.25 27.31
CA LYS A 355 12.74 -9.34 27.56
C LYS A 355 13.53 -8.13 27.02
N TYR A 356 13.13 -7.59 25.87
CA TYR A 356 13.88 -6.59 25.11
C TYR A 356 13.07 -5.32 24.80
N GLY A 357 11.79 -5.29 25.16
CA GLY A 357 10.93 -4.12 25.01
C GLY A 357 11.43 -2.94 25.85
N THR A 358 11.04 -1.74 25.43
CA THR A 358 11.44 -0.49 26.08
C THR A 358 10.58 -0.16 27.31
N SER A 359 9.39 -0.76 27.40
CA SER A 359 8.48 -0.57 28.52
C SER A 359 8.81 -1.48 29.71
N HIS A 360 8.50 -0.99 30.92
CA HIS A 360 8.49 -1.82 32.13
C HIS A 360 7.29 -2.76 32.20
N HIS A 361 6.32 -2.58 31.30
CA HIS A 361 5.16 -3.44 31.19
C HIS A 361 5.54 -4.89 30.90
N LYS A 362 4.76 -5.83 31.46
CA LYS A 362 4.89 -7.26 31.19
C LYS A 362 3.53 -7.85 30.87
N TYR A 363 3.51 -8.64 29.81
CA TYR A 363 2.33 -9.34 29.31
C TYR A 363 2.42 -10.82 29.65
N ALA A 364 1.28 -11.51 29.79
CA ALA A 364 1.28 -12.96 29.76
C ALA A 364 1.78 -13.44 28.38
N VAL A 365 2.62 -14.48 28.37
CA VAL A 365 3.21 -15.03 27.13
C VAL A 365 2.20 -15.96 26.47
N SER A 366 1.31 -15.37 25.70
CA SER A 366 0.28 -16.05 24.90
C SER A 366 -0.05 -15.17 23.68
N ASP A 367 -0.81 -15.68 22.72
CA ASP A 367 -1.27 -14.83 21.62
C ASP A 367 -2.18 -13.70 22.17
N GLY A 368 -2.25 -12.55 21.49
CA GLY A 368 -2.94 -11.38 22.03
C GLY A 368 -3.39 -10.39 20.96
N LEU A 369 -4.24 -9.44 21.39
CA LEU A 369 -4.65 -8.29 20.59
C LEU A 369 -4.29 -6.98 21.29
N PHE A 370 -3.86 -6.00 20.51
CA PHE A 370 -3.69 -4.61 20.89
C PHE A 370 -4.70 -3.77 20.10
N PHE A 371 -5.34 -2.83 20.78
CA PHE A 371 -6.37 -1.97 20.21
C PHE A 371 -5.96 -0.52 20.34
N LYS A 372 -6.31 0.30 19.33
CA LYS A 372 -6.48 1.75 19.49
C LYS A 372 -7.97 2.06 19.36
N PHE A 373 -8.49 2.83 20.31
CA PHE A 373 -9.84 3.35 20.30
C PHE A 373 -9.82 4.85 20.01
N GLN A 374 -10.78 5.32 19.21
CA GLN A 374 -10.94 6.72 18.87
C GLN A 374 -12.39 7.16 19.01
N GLY A 375 -12.61 8.30 19.65
CA GLY A 375 -13.95 8.81 19.93
C GLY A 375 -13.94 10.32 20.20
N HIS A 376 -15.10 10.95 20.07
CA HIS A 376 -15.23 12.40 20.28
C HIS A 376 -15.23 12.79 21.78
N SER A 377 -15.33 11.82 22.70
CA SER A 377 -15.28 12.05 24.15
C SER A 377 -14.77 10.82 24.89
N PRO A 378 -14.31 10.97 26.15
CA PRO A 378 -13.90 9.86 27.01
C PRO A 378 -15.00 8.80 27.21
N GLU A 379 -16.27 9.20 27.27
CA GLU A 379 -17.40 8.28 27.43
C GLU A 379 -17.59 7.38 26.21
N ALA A 380 -17.41 7.94 25.00
CA ALA A 380 -17.48 7.18 23.75
C ALA A 380 -16.35 6.14 23.66
N LEU A 381 -15.14 6.50 24.12
CA LEU A 381 -14.00 5.59 24.21
C LEU A 381 -14.26 4.47 25.22
N ALA A 382 -14.75 4.81 26.42
CA ALA A 382 -15.05 3.85 27.48
C ALA A 382 -16.15 2.85 27.06
N GLU A 383 -17.21 3.32 26.39
CA GLU A 383 -18.29 2.46 25.91
C GLU A 383 -17.80 1.51 24.79
N THR A 384 -17.00 2.02 23.85
CA THR A 384 -16.36 1.20 22.81
C THR A 384 -15.50 0.11 23.45
N ALA A 385 -14.63 0.48 24.40
CA ALA A 385 -13.77 -0.45 25.10
C ALA A 385 -14.55 -1.48 25.93
N ARG A 386 -15.68 -1.09 26.56
CA ARG A 386 -16.56 -2.01 27.29
C ARG A 386 -17.12 -3.10 26.39
N VAL A 387 -17.69 -2.72 25.23
CA VAL A 387 -18.24 -3.68 24.27
C VAL A 387 -17.15 -4.59 23.70
N VAL A 388 -15.99 -4.02 23.37
CA VAL A 388 -14.83 -4.80 22.89
C VAL A 388 -14.36 -5.80 23.94
N LYS A 389 -14.22 -5.36 25.20
CA LYS A 389 -13.88 -6.25 26.33
C LYS A 389 -14.85 -7.41 26.45
N GLU A 390 -16.16 -7.15 26.40
CA GLU A 390 -17.19 -8.20 26.46
C GLU A 390 -17.09 -9.22 25.33
N ILE A 391 -16.75 -8.77 24.11
CA ILE A 391 -16.54 -9.67 22.97
C ILE A 391 -15.27 -10.48 23.18
N CYS A 392 -14.15 -9.85 23.53
CA CYS A 392 -12.89 -10.54 23.78
C CYS A 392 -13.07 -11.63 24.85
N MET A 393 -13.73 -11.33 25.97
CA MET A 393 -13.98 -12.30 27.04
C MET A 393 -14.85 -13.49 26.59
N LYS A 394 -15.83 -13.28 25.69
CA LYS A 394 -16.66 -14.37 25.12
C LYS A 394 -15.83 -15.35 24.29
N HIS A 395 -14.73 -14.89 23.69
CA HIS A 395 -13.78 -15.69 22.93
C HIS A 395 -12.60 -16.18 23.78
N GLY A 396 -12.69 -16.12 25.11
CA GLY A 396 -11.64 -16.60 26.00
C GLY A 396 -10.52 -15.59 26.27
N GLY A 397 -10.73 -14.32 25.94
CA GLY A 397 -9.81 -13.24 26.26
C GLY A 397 -9.63 -13.04 27.77
N THR A 398 -8.38 -12.92 28.20
CA THR A 398 -7.96 -12.69 29.59
C THR A 398 -7.09 -11.44 29.71
N ASP A 399 -6.99 -10.90 30.93
CA ASP A 399 -6.14 -9.74 31.25
C ASP A 399 -6.40 -8.51 30.34
N PHE A 400 -7.68 -8.23 30.05
CA PHE A 400 -8.04 -7.04 29.28
C PHE A 400 -7.63 -5.78 30.05
N ARG A 401 -6.61 -5.09 29.55
CA ARG A 401 -6.04 -3.88 30.13
C ARG A 401 -6.31 -2.69 29.22
N PHE A 402 -7.14 -1.79 29.72
CA PHE A 402 -7.38 -0.48 29.12
C PHE A 402 -6.45 0.53 29.76
N ALA A 403 -5.72 1.32 28.96
CA ALA A 403 -4.76 2.29 29.48
C ALA A 403 -5.45 3.33 30.39
N MET A 404 -4.84 3.59 31.55
CA MET A 404 -5.38 4.52 32.54
C MET A 404 -5.05 5.99 32.23
N ASP A 405 -3.94 6.22 31.53
CA ASP A 405 -3.45 7.54 31.16
C ASP A 405 -2.65 7.49 29.84
N ASP A 406 -2.28 8.68 29.33
CA ASP A 406 -1.56 8.84 28.06
C ASP A 406 -0.17 8.18 28.08
N LYS A 407 0.46 8.11 29.26
CA LYS A 407 1.78 7.47 29.41
C LYS A 407 1.66 5.96 29.27
N GLU A 408 0.71 5.33 29.97
CA GLU A 408 0.45 3.90 29.82
C GLU A 408 0.01 3.57 28.38
N ALA A 409 -0.79 4.46 27.77
CA ALA A 409 -1.20 4.28 26.38
C ALA A 409 -0.01 4.34 25.41
N HIS A 410 0.90 5.30 25.62
CA HIS A 410 2.14 5.39 24.86
C HIS A 410 3.01 4.14 25.07
N ASP A 411 3.22 3.70 26.31
CA ASP A 411 4.05 2.53 26.65
C ASP A 411 3.51 1.24 25.98
N ILE A 412 2.19 0.98 26.07
CA ILE A 412 1.53 -0.18 25.44
C ILE A 412 1.68 -0.13 23.92
N TRP A 413 1.44 1.03 23.30
CA TRP A 413 1.52 1.14 21.84
C TRP A 413 2.97 1.09 21.32
N GLN A 414 3.91 1.64 22.08
CA GLN A 414 5.33 1.61 21.75
C GLN A 414 5.86 0.18 21.78
N ASP A 415 5.42 -0.65 22.73
CA ASP A 415 5.75 -2.08 22.75
C ASP A 415 5.31 -2.79 21.46
N ARG A 416 4.10 -2.51 20.95
CA ARG A 416 3.64 -3.04 19.66
C ARG A 416 4.46 -2.49 18.49
N LYS A 417 4.75 -1.18 18.45
CA LYS A 417 5.55 -0.58 17.37
C LYS A 417 6.98 -1.11 17.34
N ASN A 418 7.54 -1.51 18.48
CA ASN A 418 8.91 -2.00 18.60
C ASN A 418 9.11 -3.47 18.16
N ALA A 419 8.11 -4.09 17.52
CA ALA A 419 8.12 -5.51 17.15
C ALA A 419 9.31 -5.95 16.32
N HIS A 420 9.76 -5.12 15.39
CA HIS A 420 10.91 -5.44 14.57
C HIS A 420 12.19 -5.59 15.43
N TYR A 421 12.46 -4.60 16.28
CA TYR A 421 13.68 -4.56 17.08
C TYR A 421 13.67 -5.56 18.24
N SER A 422 12.53 -5.74 18.92
CA SER A 422 12.41 -6.76 19.97
C SER A 422 12.55 -8.17 19.40
N GLY A 423 11.95 -8.43 18.23
CA GLY A 423 12.08 -9.69 17.50
C GLY A 423 13.52 -9.99 17.07
N LEU A 424 14.20 -9.04 16.40
CA LEU A 424 15.61 -9.21 16.02
C LEU A 424 16.52 -9.52 17.21
N SER A 425 16.21 -8.98 18.39
CA SER A 425 16.99 -9.18 19.62
C SER A 425 16.90 -10.59 20.20
N LEU A 426 15.96 -11.43 19.73
CA LEU A 426 15.85 -12.84 20.15
C LEU A 426 17.10 -13.64 19.79
N VAL A 427 17.73 -13.34 18.66
CA VAL A 427 18.89 -14.06 18.15
C VAL A 427 20.01 -13.07 17.81
N PRO A 428 20.92 -12.77 18.76
CA PRO A 428 21.98 -11.77 18.55
C PRO A 428 22.82 -12.04 17.30
N GLY A 429 22.94 -11.06 16.42
CA GLY A 429 23.67 -11.17 15.15
C GLY A 429 22.94 -11.88 14.02
N ALA A 430 21.65 -12.22 14.18
CA ALA A 430 20.81 -12.66 13.09
C ALA A 430 20.38 -11.50 12.18
N LYS A 431 20.08 -11.83 10.92
CA LYS A 431 19.30 -10.98 10.03
C LYS A 431 17.83 -11.37 10.12
N GLY A 432 16.95 -10.43 9.79
CA GLY A 432 15.51 -10.64 9.70
C GLY A 432 15.04 -10.62 8.26
N TRP A 433 14.24 -11.61 7.86
CA TRP A 433 13.37 -11.51 6.71
C TRP A 433 11.99 -11.06 7.19
N VAL A 434 11.69 -9.78 7.00
CA VAL A 434 10.35 -9.22 7.26
C VAL A 434 9.52 -9.41 6.00
N THR A 435 8.35 -10.01 6.11
CA THR A 435 7.44 -10.15 4.98
C THR A 435 5.99 -10.17 5.46
N ASP A 436 5.07 -9.99 4.53
CA ASP A 436 3.64 -9.88 4.77
C ASP A 436 2.82 -10.64 3.73
N VAL A 437 1.60 -10.97 4.09
CA VAL A 437 0.53 -11.45 3.19
C VAL A 437 -0.80 -10.92 3.71
N CYS A 438 -1.83 -10.93 2.88
CA CYS A 438 -3.17 -10.54 3.32
C CYS A 438 -4.21 -11.51 2.75
N VAL A 439 -5.26 -11.81 3.52
CA VAL A 439 -6.36 -12.69 3.13
C VAL A 439 -7.70 -12.05 3.53
N PRO A 440 -8.84 -12.48 2.96
CA PRO A 440 -10.13 -12.15 3.53
C PRO A 440 -10.14 -12.46 5.03
N VAL A 441 -10.61 -11.54 5.87
CA VAL A 441 -10.47 -11.63 7.34
C VAL A 441 -10.98 -12.96 7.91
N SER A 442 -12.00 -13.57 7.29
CA SER A 442 -12.53 -14.88 7.66
C SER A 442 -11.55 -16.06 7.48
N LYS A 443 -10.51 -15.89 6.67
CA LYS A 443 -9.46 -16.88 6.38
C LYS A 443 -8.19 -16.69 7.19
N LEU A 444 -8.07 -15.57 7.88
CA LEU A 444 -6.90 -15.24 8.68
C LEU A 444 -6.59 -16.26 9.81
N PRO A 445 -7.58 -16.82 10.56
CA PRO A 445 -7.28 -17.84 11.58
C PRO A 445 -6.63 -19.10 10.98
N GLU A 446 -7.10 -19.52 9.80
CA GLU A 446 -6.59 -20.67 9.05
C GLU A 446 -5.15 -20.41 8.60
N LEU A 447 -4.91 -19.27 7.94
CA LEU A 447 -3.59 -18.86 7.46
C LEU A 447 -2.55 -18.82 8.59
N VAL A 448 -2.84 -18.14 9.69
CA VAL A 448 -1.87 -17.95 10.77
C VAL A 448 -1.61 -19.28 11.49
N GLY A 449 -2.66 -20.03 11.82
CA GLY A 449 -2.52 -21.31 12.51
C GLY A 449 -1.72 -22.34 11.71
N GLU A 450 -1.91 -22.41 10.39
CA GLU A 450 -1.10 -23.29 9.53
C GLU A 450 0.33 -22.79 9.36
N THR A 451 0.53 -21.48 9.23
CA THR A 451 1.87 -20.90 9.12
C THR A 451 2.66 -21.11 10.40
N LYS A 452 2.05 -20.92 11.58
CA LYS A 452 2.69 -21.16 12.88
C LYS A 452 3.21 -22.60 12.99
N LYS A 453 2.35 -23.59 12.68
CA LYS A 453 2.72 -25.01 12.65
C LYS A 453 3.84 -25.33 11.66
N ASP A 454 3.80 -24.71 10.48
CA ASP A 454 4.81 -24.87 9.44
C ASP A 454 6.18 -24.38 9.94
N LEU A 455 6.24 -23.16 10.48
CA LEU A 455 7.49 -22.57 11.00
C LEU A 455 8.06 -23.37 12.19
N GLU A 456 7.21 -23.82 13.11
CA GLU A 456 7.60 -24.69 14.23
C GLU A 456 8.18 -26.02 13.75
N SER A 457 7.58 -26.64 12.72
CA SER A 457 8.04 -27.92 12.18
C SER A 457 9.44 -27.84 11.55
N VAL A 458 9.81 -26.66 11.03
CA VAL A 458 11.13 -26.39 10.43
C VAL A 458 12.15 -25.96 11.51
N GLY A 459 11.68 -25.57 12.69
CA GLY A 459 12.54 -25.09 13.78
C GLY A 459 13.08 -23.66 13.57
N LEU A 460 12.34 -22.82 12.84
CA LEU A 460 12.71 -21.42 12.62
C LEU A 460 12.36 -20.57 13.83
N THR A 461 13.19 -19.57 14.14
CA THR A 461 12.84 -18.52 15.12
C THR A 461 12.13 -17.39 14.39
N TYR A 462 10.94 -17.03 14.86
CA TYR A 462 10.11 -16.01 14.22
C TYR A 462 9.34 -15.19 15.26
N THR A 463 8.78 -14.07 14.83
CA THR A 463 7.66 -13.41 15.51
C THR A 463 6.56 -13.11 14.50
N MET A 464 5.32 -13.12 14.98
CA MET A 464 4.15 -12.81 14.17
C MET A 464 3.42 -11.58 14.72
N VAL A 465 3.08 -10.67 13.82
CA VAL A 465 2.19 -9.55 14.10
C VAL A 465 1.22 -9.35 12.94
N GLY A 466 0.06 -8.75 13.16
CA GLY A 466 -0.91 -8.56 12.07
C GLY A 466 -1.88 -7.43 12.29
N HIS A 467 -2.14 -6.66 11.23
CA HIS A 467 -3.30 -5.77 11.11
C HIS A 467 -4.54 -6.63 10.84
N VAL A 468 -5.01 -7.31 11.89
CA VAL A 468 -6.04 -8.36 11.75
C VAL A 468 -7.42 -7.81 11.47
N GLY A 469 -7.60 -6.49 11.57
CA GLY A 469 -8.86 -5.88 11.21
C GLY A 469 -9.11 -5.82 9.70
N ASP A 470 -8.06 -5.94 8.91
CA ASP A 470 -8.03 -5.80 7.47
C ASP A 470 -7.46 -7.06 6.79
N GLY A 471 -7.12 -8.09 7.58
CA GLY A 471 -6.72 -9.40 7.09
C GLY A 471 -5.23 -9.55 6.79
N ASN A 472 -4.42 -8.55 7.18
CA ASN A 472 -3.00 -8.51 6.88
C ASN A 472 -2.16 -9.07 8.03
N PHE A 473 -1.19 -9.90 7.66
CA PHE A 473 -0.37 -10.73 8.53
C PHE A 473 1.10 -10.57 8.15
N HIS A 474 1.96 -10.38 9.16
CA HIS A 474 3.40 -10.19 9.01
C HIS A 474 4.16 -11.23 9.80
N THR A 475 5.29 -11.64 9.24
CA THR A 475 6.25 -12.53 9.88
C THR A 475 7.64 -11.91 9.81
N LEU A 476 8.34 -11.88 10.93
CA LEU A 476 9.78 -11.64 10.98
C LEU A 476 10.45 -12.99 11.21
N LEU A 477 11.17 -13.51 10.21
CA LEU A 477 11.92 -14.77 10.33
C LEU A 477 13.41 -14.49 10.49
N LEU A 478 14.03 -15.09 11.49
CA LEU A 478 15.43 -14.85 11.83
C LEU A 478 16.34 -15.93 11.24
N PHE A 479 17.49 -15.50 10.69
CA PHE A 479 18.51 -16.40 10.14
C PHE A 479 19.91 -15.82 10.30
N LYS A 480 20.94 -16.69 10.37
CA LYS A 480 22.36 -16.31 10.44
C LYS A 480 23.18 -16.92 9.32
N THR A 481 22.81 -18.11 8.88
CA THR A 481 23.54 -18.90 7.91
C THR A 481 22.81 -18.97 6.58
N ALA A 482 23.52 -19.31 5.50
CA ALA A 482 22.90 -19.56 4.20
C ALA A 482 21.91 -20.73 4.25
N GLU A 483 22.18 -21.77 5.06
CA GLU A 483 21.27 -22.91 5.22
C GLU A 483 19.96 -22.49 5.90
N GLU A 484 20.03 -21.67 6.96
CA GLU A 484 18.83 -21.11 7.59
C GLU A 484 18.08 -20.17 6.65
N MET A 485 18.79 -19.39 5.83
CA MET A 485 18.19 -18.51 4.84
C MET A 485 17.36 -19.29 3.80
N GLU A 486 17.85 -20.43 3.32
CA GLU A 486 17.07 -21.28 2.40
C GLU A 486 15.83 -21.88 3.09
N LYS A 487 15.94 -22.31 4.36
CA LYS A 487 14.76 -22.77 5.14
C LYS A 487 13.73 -21.66 5.31
N VAL A 488 14.17 -20.44 5.61
CA VAL A 488 13.31 -19.25 5.71
C VAL A 488 12.63 -18.98 4.37
N LYS A 489 13.39 -18.99 3.27
CA LYS A 489 12.87 -18.78 1.92
C LYS A 489 11.78 -19.78 1.58
N ASP A 490 12.03 -21.07 1.79
CA ASP A 490 11.05 -22.14 1.55
C ASP A 490 9.77 -21.96 2.38
N ALA A 491 9.91 -21.56 3.64
CA ALA A 491 8.77 -21.27 4.51
C ALA A 491 7.95 -20.06 4.03
N VAL A 492 8.63 -18.98 3.60
CA VAL A 492 7.99 -17.79 3.01
C VAL A 492 7.22 -18.17 1.75
N HIS A 493 7.81 -18.97 0.84
CA HIS A 493 7.09 -19.44 -0.34
C HIS A 493 5.83 -20.23 0.00
N ARG A 494 5.88 -21.12 1.01
CA ARG A 494 4.68 -21.86 1.44
C ARG A 494 3.63 -20.94 2.04
N MET A 495 4.04 -19.96 2.85
CA MET A 495 3.16 -18.95 3.43
C MET A 495 2.45 -18.12 2.35
N VAL A 496 3.18 -17.62 1.36
CA VAL A 496 2.62 -16.82 0.26
C VAL A 496 1.62 -17.63 -0.56
N ARG A 497 1.98 -18.85 -0.97
CA ARG A 497 1.07 -19.71 -1.73
C ARG A 497 -0.18 -20.10 -0.94
N ARG A 498 -0.04 -20.31 0.37
CA ARG A 498 -1.18 -20.54 1.27
C ARG A 498 -2.11 -19.33 1.30
N ALA A 499 -1.58 -18.10 1.37
CA ALA A 499 -2.39 -16.88 1.32
C ALA A 499 -3.13 -16.74 -0.02
N ILE A 500 -2.45 -16.95 -1.15
CA ILE A 500 -3.08 -16.91 -2.49
C ILE A 500 -4.19 -17.96 -2.62
N ALA A 501 -3.94 -19.20 -2.16
CA ALA A 501 -4.93 -20.27 -2.16
C ALA A 501 -6.18 -19.96 -1.30
N LEU A 502 -6.06 -19.04 -0.34
CA LEU A 502 -7.14 -18.56 0.51
C LEU A 502 -7.81 -17.28 -0.03
N ASP A 503 -7.70 -17.02 -1.34
CA ASP A 503 -8.23 -15.81 -2.02
C ASP A 503 -7.59 -14.51 -1.50
N GLY A 504 -6.34 -14.63 -1.04
CA GLY A 504 -5.52 -13.53 -0.55
C GLY A 504 -4.51 -13.02 -1.57
N THR A 505 -3.54 -12.26 -1.06
CA THR A 505 -2.46 -11.63 -1.82
C THR A 505 -1.10 -11.95 -1.21
N CYS A 506 -0.09 -12.01 -2.07
CA CYS A 506 1.31 -12.18 -1.68
C CYS A 506 1.87 -10.98 -0.91
N THR A 507 1.20 -9.83 -0.91
CA THR A 507 1.65 -8.61 -0.23
C THR A 507 0.45 -7.77 0.19
N GLY A 508 0.34 -7.45 1.48
CA GLY A 508 -0.70 -6.58 2.00
C GLY A 508 -0.35 -5.10 1.83
N GLU A 509 0.90 -4.74 2.14
CA GLU A 509 1.35 -3.35 2.20
C GLU A 509 2.79 -3.10 1.76
N HIS A 510 3.67 -4.12 1.73
CA HIS A 510 5.09 -3.89 1.44
C HIS A 510 5.39 -3.67 -0.04
N GLY A 511 4.47 -4.04 -0.94
CA GLY A 511 4.70 -4.02 -2.39
C GLY A 511 5.31 -5.32 -2.91
N ILE A 512 5.79 -5.29 -4.15
CA ILE A 512 6.33 -6.43 -4.89
C ILE A 512 7.86 -6.35 -4.99
N GLY A 513 8.37 -5.17 -5.34
CA GLY A 513 9.79 -4.88 -5.51
C GLY A 513 10.51 -5.91 -6.38
N ILE A 514 11.57 -6.49 -5.80
CA ILE A 514 12.31 -7.64 -6.33
C ILE A 514 11.72 -8.94 -5.79
N GLY A 515 11.42 -8.98 -4.49
CA GLY A 515 11.21 -10.21 -3.73
C GLY A 515 9.94 -11.00 -4.03
N LYS A 516 8.90 -10.35 -4.56
CA LYS A 516 7.59 -10.99 -4.75
C LYS A 516 7.12 -11.06 -6.20
N ARG A 517 7.99 -10.68 -7.15
CA ARG A 517 7.67 -10.66 -8.60
C ARG A 517 7.15 -12.01 -9.09
N GLU A 518 7.72 -13.11 -8.59
CA GLU A 518 7.36 -14.47 -9.00
C GLU A 518 5.89 -14.85 -8.72
N TYR A 519 5.27 -14.26 -7.71
CA TYR A 519 3.91 -14.62 -7.30
C TYR A 519 2.82 -13.92 -8.11
N LEU A 520 3.16 -12.85 -8.85
CA LEU A 520 2.16 -12.03 -9.53
C LEU A 520 1.32 -12.81 -10.56
N VAL A 521 1.93 -13.77 -11.25
CA VAL A 521 1.19 -14.61 -12.21
C VAL A 521 0.25 -15.58 -11.49
N GLU A 522 0.69 -16.13 -10.36
CA GLU A 522 -0.11 -17.03 -9.53
C GLU A 522 -1.31 -16.28 -8.91
N GLU A 523 -1.09 -15.07 -8.41
CA GLU A 523 -2.13 -14.25 -7.77
C GLU A 523 -3.09 -13.58 -8.77
N LEU A 524 -2.57 -12.84 -9.76
CA LEU A 524 -3.38 -11.99 -10.63
C LEU A 524 -3.80 -12.68 -11.94
N GLY A 525 -3.15 -13.79 -12.28
CA GLY A 525 -3.29 -14.47 -13.56
C GLY A 525 -2.49 -13.80 -14.69
N ALA A 526 -2.10 -14.63 -15.66
CA ALA A 526 -1.24 -14.21 -16.79
C ALA A 526 -1.82 -13.04 -17.62
N GLY A 527 -3.15 -12.98 -17.79
CA GLY A 527 -3.81 -11.90 -18.53
C GLY A 527 -3.66 -10.54 -17.86
N THR A 528 -3.86 -10.48 -16.53
CA THR A 528 -3.71 -9.25 -15.74
C THR A 528 -2.25 -8.79 -15.74
N VAL A 529 -1.31 -9.70 -15.53
CA VAL A 529 0.13 -9.39 -15.61
C VAL A 529 0.54 -8.91 -17.00
N ALA A 530 0.00 -9.50 -18.07
CA ALA A 530 0.26 -9.04 -19.44
C ALA A 530 -0.28 -7.63 -19.71
N LEU A 531 -1.43 -7.27 -19.12
CA LEU A 531 -1.96 -5.91 -19.17
C LEU A 531 -1.02 -4.93 -18.43
N MET A 532 -0.57 -5.28 -17.23
CA MET A 532 0.40 -4.47 -16.46
C MET A 532 1.70 -4.23 -17.26
N LYS A 533 2.26 -5.28 -17.86
CA LYS A 533 3.44 -5.18 -18.74
C LYS A 533 3.17 -4.32 -19.98
N SER A 534 1.96 -4.38 -20.55
CA SER A 534 1.58 -3.55 -21.70
C SER A 534 1.49 -2.06 -21.34
N ILE A 535 0.95 -1.74 -20.16
CA ILE A 535 0.95 -0.38 -19.62
C ILE A 535 2.39 0.11 -19.43
N LYS A 536 3.25 -0.70 -18.79
CA LYS A 536 4.68 -0.40 -18.62
C LYS A 536 5.38 -0.12 -19.94
N ARG A 537 5.26 -1.01 -20.93
CA ARG A 537 5.88 -0.82 -22.26
C ARG A 537 5.36 0.41 -22.99
N THR A 538 4.10 0.79 -22.75
CA THR A 538 3.51 1.99 -23.36
C THR A 538 4.06 3.27 -22.73
N ILE A 539 4.20 3.29 -21.41
CA ILE A 539 4.64 4.48 -20.66
C ILE A 539 6.17 4.61 -20.67
N ASP A 540 6.89 3.49 -20.58
CA ASP A 540 8.35 3.38 -20.55
C ASP A 540 8.88 2.40 -21.62
N PRO A 541 8.86 2.79 -22.91
CA PRO A 541 9.29 1.90 -24.00
C PRO A 541 10.79 1.55 -23.96
N LEU A 542 11.61 2.33 -23.24
CA LEU A 542 13.03 2.07 -23.05
C LEU A 542 13.33 1.26 -21.79
N GLY A 543 12.32 1.00 -20.94
CA GLY A 543 12.48 0.27 -19.69
C GLY A 543 13.49 0.90 -18.74
N LEU A 544 13.56 2.23 -18.69
CA LEU A 544 14.51 2.96 -17.85
C LEU A 544 14.08 3.08 -16.40
N PHE A 545 12.78 3.11 -16.11
CA PHE A 545 12.25 3.41 -14.79
C PHE A 545 12.13 2.15 -13.94
N ASN A 546 12.91 2.11 -12.85
CA ASN A 546 13.07 1.05 -11.87
C ASN A 546 13.09 -0.38 -12.48
N PRO A 547 14.03 -0.68 -13.41
CA PRO A 547 14.03 -1.96 -14.11
C PRO A 547 14.40 -3.13 -13.20
N GLY A 548 13.96 -4.32 -13.62
CA GLY A 548 14.05 -5.55 -12.81
C GLY A 548 13.05 -5.57 -11.65
N LYS A 549 12.16 -4.58 -11.55
CA LYS A 549 11.18 -4.47 -10.48
C LYS A 549 9.75 -4.30 -10.95
N LEU A 550 8.91 -4.70 -10.01
CA LEU A 550 7.53 -5.14 -10.04
C LEU A 550 7.22 -6.28 -11.00
N TYR A 551 7.55 -6.19 -12.29
CA TYR A 551 7.04 -7.15 -13.28
C TYR A 551 7.84 -8.47 -13.28
N PRO A 552 7.21 -9.64 -13.42
CA PRO A 552 7.93 -10.90 -13.64
C PRO A 552 8.73 -10.83 -14.94
N ASP A 553 9.87 -11.51 -15.02
CA ASP A 553 10.66 -11.58 -16.26
C ASP A 553 9.86 -12.27 -17.39
N ASP A 554 10.11 -11.88 -18.63
CA ASP A 554 9.52 -12.50 -19.83
C ASP A 554 10.30 -13.76 -20.20
N ASP A 555 10.33 -14.75 -19.31
CA ASP A 555 10.87 -16.07 -19.62
C ASP A 555 9.71 -17.09 -19.57
N GLY A 556 9.27 -17.49 -20.76
CA GLY A 556 8.37 -18.64 -20.91
C GLY A 556 9.10 -19.92 -20.50
N ASN A 557 8.40 -20.82 -19.81
CA ASN A 557 8.88 -22.17 -19.50
C ASN A 557 10.19 -22.21 -18.67
N ASP A 558 10.12 -21.87 -17.39
CA ASP A 558 11.03 -22.51 -16.43
C ASP A 558 10.43 -23.84 -15.97
N SER A 559 10.42 -24.81 -16.89
CA SER A 559 10.18 -26.22 -16.60
C SER A 559 11.47 -26.95 -16.22
N SER A 560 12.50 -26.24 -15.73
CA SER A 560 13.79 -26.85 -15.37
C SER A 560 13.93 -27.24 -13.90
N GLY A 561 12.89 -27.09 -13.08
CA GLY A 561 12.89 -27.47 -11.66
C GLY A 561 11.94 -28.61 -11.25
N ARG A 562 11.29 -29.31 -12.20
CA ARG A 562 10.50 -30.52 -11.89
C ARG A 562 11.23 -31.76 -12.38
N SER A 563 12.13 -32.27 -11.54
CA SER A 563 12.54 -33.68 -11.53
C SER A 563 12.55 -34.19 -10.11
#